data_AF-A0A820S0K5-F1
#
_entry.id   AF-A0A820S0K5-F1
#
_cell.length_a   1.000
_cell.length_b   1.000
_cell.length_c   1.000
_cell.angle_alpha   90.00
_cell.angle_beta   90.00
_cell.angle_gamma   90.00
#
_symmetry.space_group_name_H-M   'P 1'
#
loop_
_entity.id
_entity.type
_entity.pdbx_description
1 polymer ?
#
loop_
_entity_poly.entity_id
_entity_poly.type
_entity_poly.pdbx_seq_one_letter_code
_entity_poly.pdbx_strand_id
1 'polypeptide(L)'
;MLNQALRLMDVDMIIRMGFFINDLHCDIQRLSSEQFNDHQSCKTFTVYRGQGLSKEDFTKMTKTKGGLLSFNNFLSTSENCDVSLNFAQQAATNPDLVGILFVMSINPTDSTTPFASVTDVSYFHT
;
A
#
# COMPACT_ATOMS: atom_id res chain seq x y z
N MET A 1 -9.48 -5.94 -9.47
CA MET A 1 -10.61 -6.64 -8.83
C MET A 1 -10.41 -6.81 -7.33
N LEU A 2 -9.35 -7.47 -6.84
CA LEU A 2 -9.17 -7.69 -5.39
C LEU A 2 -9.16 -6.41 -4.55
N ASN A 3 -8.22 -5.48 -4.82
CA ASN A 3 -8.13 -4.23 -4.04
C ASN A 3 -9.40 -3.37 -4.11
N GLN A 4 -10.17 -3.49 -5.19
CA GLN A 4 -11.46 -2.82 -5.33
C GLN A 4 -12.52 -3.48 -4.45
N ALA A 5 -12.62 -4.82 -4.47
CA ALA A 5 -13.53 -5.58 -3.62
C ALA A 5 -13.27 -5.31 -2.14
N LEU A 6 -11.99 -5.32 -1.73
CA LEU A 6 -11.57 -4.96 -0.38
C LEU A 6 -11.94 -3.51 0.01
N ARG A 7 -11.74 -2.56 -0.91
CA ARG A 7 -12.07 -1.14 -0.69
C ARG A 7 -13.58 -0.89 -0.56
N LEU A 8 -14.39 -1.60 -1.36
CA LEU A 8 -15.84 -1.49 -1.36
C LEU A 8 -16.53 -2.44 -0.36
N MET A 9 -15.75 -3.28 0.34
CA MET A 9 -16.26 -4.34 1.23
C MET A 9 -17.27 -5.25 0.52
N ASP A 10 -16.97 -5.63 -0.72
CA ASP A 10 -17.76 -6.61 -1.48
C ASP A 10 -17.52 -8.00 -0.91
N VAL A 11 -18.38 -8.40 0.03
CA VAL A 11 -18.23 -9.65 0.81
C VAL A 11 -18.23 -10.88 -0.09
N ASP A 12 -19.11 -10.93 -1.10
CA ASP A 12 -19.20 -12.08 -2.00
C ASP A 12 -17.92 -12.25 -2.80
N MET A 13 -17.36 -11.16 -3.31
CA MET A 13 -16.08 -11.20 -4.02
C MET A 13 -14.91 -11.54 -3.09
N ILE A 14 -14.89 -11.00 -1.86
CA ILE A 14 -13.86 -11.30 -0.87
C ILE A 14 -13.86 -12.80 -0.52
N ILE A 15 -15.03 -13.39 -0.27
CA ILE A 15 -15.16 -14.83 0.02
C ILE A 15 -14.65 -15.66 -1.16
N ARG A 16 -15.04 -15.30 -2.39
CA ARG A 16 -14.57 -16.00 -3.60
C ARG A 16 -13.07 -15.88 -3.81
N MET A 17 -12.47 -14.75 -3.42
CA MET A 17 -11.02 -14.52 -3.51
C MET A 17 -10.27 -14.94 -2.24
N GLY A 18 -10.93 -15.56 -1.26
CA GLY A 18 -10.34 -15.85 0.06
C GLY A 18 -9.07 -16.68 -0.03
N PHE A 19 -9.02 -17.68 -0.93
CA PHE A 19 -7.82 -18.46 -1.18
C PHE A 19 -6.65 -17.58 -1.65
N PHE A 20 -6.89 -16.69 -2.61
CA PHE A 20 -5.87 -15.81 -3.15
C PHE A 20 -5.41 -14.76 -2.13
N ILE A 21 -6.33 -14.24 -1.30
CA ILE A 21 -5.99 -13.33 -0.19
C ILE A 21 -5.06 -14.03 0.80
N ASN A 22 -5.39 -15.28 1.15
CA ASN A 22 -4.58 -16.08 2.05
C ASN A 22 -3.20 -16.36 1.46
N ASP A 23 -3.13 -16.81 0.21
CA ASP A 23 -1.87 -17.11 -0.47
C ASP A 23 -0.98 -15.86 -0.56
N LEU A 24 -1.57 -14.73 -0.97
CA LEU A 24 -0.85 -13.45 -1.05
C LEU A 24 -0.33 -13.01 0.33
N HIS A 25 -1.12 -13.18 1.39
CA HIS A 25 -0.68 -12.86 2.74
C HIS A 25 0.47 -13.76 3.20
N CYS A 26 0.37 -15.07 2.97
CA CYS A 26 1.43 -16.02 3.28
C CYS A 26 2.73 -15.73 2.52
N ASP A 27 2.64 -15.35 1.24
CA ASP A 27 3.81 -14.99 0.45
C ASP A 27 4.48 -13.70 0.95
N ILE A 28 3.70 -12.68 1.30
CA ILE A 28 4.24 -11.45 1.91
C ILE A 28 4.92 -11.78 3.23
N GLN A 29 4.31 -12.62 4.08
CA GLN A 29 4.90 -13.01 5.35
C GLN A 29 6.21 -13.79 5.15
N ARG A 30 6.24 -14.73 4.20
CA ARG A 30 7.44 -15.50 3.87
C ARG A 30 8.57 -14.58 3.40
N LEU A 31 8.31 -13.70 2.42
CA LEU A 31 9.31 -12.74 1.93
C LEU A 31 9.75 -11.76 3.04
N SER A 32 8.82 -11.33 3.90
CA SER A 32 9.13 -10.46 5.04
C SER A 32 10.11 -11.14 6.00
N SER A 33 9.87 -12.41 6.32
CA SER A 33 10.81 -13.21 7.12
C SER A 33 12.15 -13.37 6.42
N GLU A 34 12.19 -13.69 5.12
CA GLU A 34 13.44 -13.82 4.37
C GLU A 34 14.27 -12.51 4.34
N GLN A 35 13.61 -11.36 4.26
CA GLN A 35 14.26 -10.05 4.13
C GLN A 35 14.60 -9.37 5.47
N PHE A 36 13.83 -9.65 6.54
CA PHE A 36 13.91 -8.92 7.80
C PHE A 36 14.17 -9.79 9.05
N ASN A 37 14.39 -11.11 8.91
CA ASN A 37 14.73 -11.99 10.05
C ASN A 37 16.12 -11.72 10.65
N ASP A 38 17.09 -11.29 9.84
CA ASP A 38 18.41 -10.93 10.33
C ASP A 38 18.35 -9.52 10.93
N HIS A 39 18.69 -9.41 12.22
CA HIS A 39 18.67 -8.19 13.05
C HIS A 39 19.58 -7.04 12.55
N GLN A 40 20.03 -7.09 11.29
CA GLN A 40 21.04 -6.21 10.71
C GLN A 40 20.47 -5.10 9.83
N SER A 41 19.18 -5.15 9.47
CA SER A 41 18.50 -4.14 8.64
C SER A 41 17.39 -3.36 9.40
N CYS A 42 17.68 -2.93 10.63
CA CYS A 42 16.77 -2.10 11.44
C CYS A 42 16.79 -0.61 11.03
N LYS A 43 16.92 -0.29 9.75
CA LYS A 43 16.86 1.10 9.30
C LYS A 43 15.44 1.44 8.93
N THR A 44 14.92 2.48 9.57
CA THR A 44 13.71 3.14 9.09
C THR A 44 13.94 3.62 7.66
N PHE A 45 13.02 3.31 6.76
CA PHE A 45 13.07 3.71 5.37
C PHE A 45 11.77 4.39 4.95
N THR A 46 11.83 5.18 3.89
CA THR A 46 10.67 5.92 3.38
C THR A 46 10.20 5.27 2.09
N VAL A 47 8.89 5.02 2.03
CA VAL A 47 8.21 4.56 0.82
C VAL A 47 7.14 5.55 0.43
N TYR A 48 6.85 5.57 -0.86
CA TYR A 48 5.91 6.46 -1.50
C TYR A 48 4.76 5.68 -2.09
N ARG A 49 3.59 6.32 -2.15
CA ARG A 49 2.42 5.78 -2.85
C ARG A 49 1.61 6.91 -3.45
N GLY A 50 1.48 6.93 -4.77
CA GLY A 50 0.56 7.81 -5.46
C GLY A 50 -0.81 7.17 -5.64
N GLN A 51 -1.88 7.94 -5.42
CA GLN A 51 -3.24 7.53 -5.78
C GLN A 51 -4.18 8.72 -5.91
N GLY A 52 -5.32 8.50 -6.56
CA GLY A 52 -6.45 9.42 -6.53
C GLY A 52 -7.35 9.18 -5.32
N LEU A 53 -7.79 10.27 -4.69
CA LEU A 53 -8.91 10.28 -3.73
C LEU A 53 -10.07 11.10 -4.28
N SER A 54 -11.29 10.75 -3.89
CA SER A 54 -12.42 11.66 -4.12
C SER A 54 -12.20 12.96 -3.33
N LYS A 55 -12.81 14.06 -3.80
CA LYS A 55 -12.77 15.35 -3.09
C LYS A 55 -13.33 15.25 -1.67
N GLU A 56 -14.31 14.36 -1.47
CA GLU A 56 -14.92 14.06 -0.17
C GLU A 56 -13.93 13.35 0.75
N ASP A 57 -13.28 12.26 0.29
CA ASP A 57 -12.28 11.53 1.05
C ASP A 57 -11.10 12.43 1.41
N PHE A 58 -10.66 13.27 0.48
CA PHE A 58 -9.61 14.25 0.72
C PHE A 58 -10.01 15.25 1.82
N THR A 59 -11.23 15.78 1.75
CA THR A 59 -11.75 16.72 2.76
C THR A 59 -11.90 16.05 4.13
N LYS A 60 -12.30 14.78 4.17
CA LYS A 60 -12.36 14.01 5.41
C LYS A 60 -10.96 13.81 5.98
N MET A 61 -9.99 13.44 5.14
CA MET A 61 -8.60 13.22 5.53
C MET A 61 -7.95 14.50 6.09
N THR A 62 -8.22 15.67 5.49
CA THR A 62 -7.67 16.94 5.98
C THR A 62 -8.24 17.33 7.35
N LYS A 63 -9.51 17.00 7.62
CA LYS A 63 -10.15 17.22 8.93
C LYS A 63 -9.64 16.27 10.02
N THR A 64 -9.15 15.09 9.66
CA THR A 64 -8.61 14.08 10.59
C THR A 64 -7.09 14.13 10.72
N LYS A 65 -6.46 15.26 10.38
CA LYS A 65 -5.00 15.43 10.49
C LYS A 65 -4.53 15.17 11.92
N GLY A 66 -3.47 14.36 12.06
CA GLY A 66 -2.97 13.89 13.36
C GLY A 66 -3.66 12.62 13.88
N GLY A 67 -4.71 12.15 13.20
CA GLY A 67 -5.32 10.85 13.44
C GLY A 67 -4.62 9.70 12.71
N LEU A 68 -5.19 8.50 12.83
CA LEU A 68 -4.74 7.30 12.14
C LEU A 68 -5.46 7.12 10.81
N LEU A 69 -4.75 6.59 9.82
CA LEU A 69 -5.31 6.17 8.53
C LEU A 69 -5.26 4.65 8.44
N SER A 70 -6.39 4.03 8.12
CA SER A 70 -6.49 2.59 7.87
C SER A 70 -6.77 2.32 6.41
N PHE A 71 -6.18 1.26 5.88
CA PHE A 71 -6.41 0.76 4.54
C PHE A 71 -7.00 -0.64 4.62
N ASN A 72 -8.11 -0.88 3.93
CA ASN A 72 -8.76 -2.19 3.92
C ASN A 72 -8.21 -3.11 2.82
N ASN A 73 -7.25 -2.62 2.03
CA ASN A 73 -6.69 -3.31 0.87
C ASN A 73 -5.17 -3.43 0.99
N PHE A 74 -4.57 -4.32 0.21
CA PHE A 74 -3.11 -4.43 0.13
C PHE A 74 -2.51 -3.13 -0.43
N LEU A 75 -1.40 -2.73 0.18
CA LEU A 75 -0.64 -1.56 -0.23
C LEU A 75 0.50 -1.98 -1.16
N SER A 76 0.58 -1.29 -2.29
CA SER A 76 1.75 -1.25 -3.16
C SER A 76 2.39 0.12 -2.99
N THR A 77 3.68 0.12 -2.76
CA THR A 77 4.49 1.31 -2.47
C THR A 77 5.84 1.16 -3.17
N SER A 78 6.53 2.27 -3.43
CA SER A 78 7.87 2.26 -4.02
C SER A 78 8.81 3.13 -3.19
N GLU A 79 10.06 2.73 -3.05
CA GLU A 79 11.12 3.60 -2.52
C GLU A 79 11.46 4.73 -3.51
N ASN A 80 11.11 4.56 -4.79
CA ASN A 80 11.26 5.59 -5.81
C ASN A 80 10.05 6.55 -5.79
N CYS A 81 10.32 7.80 -5.42
CA CYS A 81 9.32 8.87 -5.39
C CYS A 81 8.70 9.12 -6.76
N ASP A 82 9.47 9.10 -7.85
CA ASP A 82 9.01 9.44 -9.19
C ASP A 82 8.00 8.40 -9.72
N VAL A 83 8.25 7.12 -9.44
CA VAL A 83 7.32 6.03 -9.75
C VAL A 83 5.97 6.29 -9.08
N SER A 84 5.99 6.63 -7.79
CA SER A 84 4.78 6.92 -7.03
C SER A 84 4.11 8.22 -7.46
N LEU A 85 4.88 9.27 -7.76
CA LEU A 85 4.36 10.55 -8.21
C LEU A 85 3.63 10.41 -9.55
N ASN A 86 4.11 9.56 -10.46
CA ASN A 86 3.43 9.28 -11.72
C ASN A 86 1.99 8.78 -11.49
N PHE A 87 1.77 7.85 -10.56
CA PHE A 87 0.42 7.39 -10.22
C PHE A 87 -0.47 8.51 -9.66
N ALA A 88 0.08 9.43 -8.86
CA ALA A 88 -0.67 10.58 -8.34
C ALA A 88 -1.04 11.57 -9.45
N GLN A 89 -0.10 11.86 -10.36
CA GLN A 89 -0.31 12.74 -11.51
C GLN A 89 -1.32 12.15 -12.49
N GLN A 90 -1.23 10.85 -12.79
CA GLN A 90 -2.19 10.15 -13.63
C GLN A 90 -3.59 10.18 -13.01
N ALA A 91 -3.71 10.03 -11.68
CA ALA A 91 -4.99 10.16 -11.02
C ALA A 91 -5.57 11.58 -11.08
N ALA A 92 -4.70 12.60 -11.03
CA ALA A 92 -5.09 14.00 -11.11
C ALA A 92 -5.61 14.44 -12.50
N THR A 93 -5.45 13.62 -13.55
CA THR A 93 -6.06 13.90 -14.85
C THR A 93 -7.59 13.72 -14.82
N ASN A 94 -8.12 13.03 -13.81
CA ASN A 94 -9.56 12.92 -13.58
C ASN A 94 -10.05 14.14 -12.75
N PRO A 95 -10.96 14.96 -13.27
CA PRO A 95 -11.44 16.18 -12.58
C PRO A 95 -12.23 15.91 -11.29
N ASP A 96 -12.70 14.67 -11.08
CA ASP A 96 -13.42 14.26 -9.88
C ASP A 96 -12.49 13.79 -8.76
N LEU A 97 -11.21 13.59 -9.06
CA LEU A 97 -10.20 13.11 -8.14
C LEU A 97 -9.20 14.20 -7.75
N VAL A 98 -8.60 14.01 -6.58
CA VAL A 98 -7.42 14.73 -6.12
C VAL A 98 -6.26 13.73 -6.14
N GLY A 99 -5.22 14.01 -6.91
CA GLY A 99 -3.99 13.23 -6.90
C GLY A 99 -3.20 13.48 -5.61
N ILE A 100 -2.85 12.41 -4.90
CA ILE A 100 -2.16 12.47 -3.62
C ILE A 100 -0.94 11.56 -3.65
N LEU A 101 0.17 12.06 -3.11
CA LEU A 101 1.36 11.30 -2.81
C LEU A 101 1.44 11.08 -1.29
N PHE A 102 1.28 9.83 -0.86
CA PHE A 102 1.58 9.41 0.50
C PHE A 102 3.09 9.22 0.64
N VAL A 103 3.63 9.75 1.74
CA VAL A 103 5.02 9.55 2.18
C VAL A 103 4.94 8.83 3.51
N MET A 104 5.43 7.59 3.55
CA MET A 104 5.30 6.71 4.72
C MET A 104 6.69 6.29 5.18
N SER A 105 6.98 6.50 6.47
CA SER A 105 8.19 6.00 7.11
C SER A 105 7.88 4.66 7.77
N ILE A 106 8.59 3.62 7.36
CA ILE A 106 8.41 2.25 7.87
C ILE A 106 9.55 1.97 8.83
N ASN A 107 9.22 1.63 10.08
CA ASN A 107 10.17 1.07 11.03
C ASN A 107 9.97 -0.46 11.13
N PRO A 108 10.90 -1.27 10.61
CA PRO A 108 10.80 -2.73 10.69
C PRO A 108 10.68 -3.28 12.11
N THR A 109 11.27 -2.62 13.12
CA THR A 109 11.30 -3.15 14.50
C THR A 109 9.95 -3.06 15.21
N ASP A 110 9.12 -2.10 14.80
CA ASP A 110 7.85 -1.77 15.47
C ASP A 110 6.65 -2.21 14.62
N SER A 111 6.88 -2.83 13.46
CA SER A 111 5.81 -3.21 12.54
C SER A 111 5.17 -4.53 12.97
N THR A 112 3.88 -4.47 13.29
CA THR A 112 3.05 -5.67 13.53
C THR A 112 2.44 -6.23 12.25
N THR A 113 2.56 -5.50 11.13
CA THR A 113 2.03 -5.91 9.82
C THR A 113 3.18 -6.32 8.91
N PRO A 114 3.13 -7.52 8.28
CA PRO A 114 4.19 -7.95 7.39
C PRO A 114 4.22 -7.10 6.13
N PHE A 115 5.43 -6.79 5.68
CA PHE A 115 5.69 -6.12 4.41
C PHE A 115 6.94 -6.75 3.77
N ALA A 116 7.01 -6.68 2.45
CA ALA A 116 8.13 -7.24 1.71
C ALA A 116 8.41 -6.40 0.47
N SER A 117 9.69 -6.28 0.13
CA SER A 117 10.09 -5.89 -1.22
C SER A 117 9.71 -7.03 -2.17
N VAL A 118 9.07 -6.68 -3.28
CA VAL A 118 8.71 -7.64 -4.33
C VAL A 118 9.59 -7.49 -5.57
N THR A 119 10.64 -6.68 -5.53
CA THR A 119 11.47 -6.39 -6.71
C THR A 119 12.00 -7.65 -7.40
N ASP A 120 12.40 -8.66 -6.63
CA ASP A 120 12.99 -9.91 -7.16
C ASP A 120 11.96 -10.94 -7.66
N VAL A 121 10.66 -10.74 -7.34
CA VAL A 121 9.57 -11.65 -7.70
C VAL A 121 8.49 -11.00 -8.56
N SER A 122 8.57 -9.68 -8.72
CA SER A 122 7.65 -8.87 -9.50
C SER A 122 7.99 -8.98 -10.98
N TYR A 123 6.95 -8.93 -11.83
CA TYR A 123 7.13 -8.76 -13.27
C TYR A 123 7.85 -7.44 -13.60
N PHE A 124 7.59 -6.39 -12.81
CA PHE A 124 8.20 -5.08 -12.97
C PHE A 124 9.48 -5.00 -12.14
N HIS A 125 10.59 -4.71 -12.83
CA HIS A 125 11.88 -4.40 -12.22
C HIS A 125 11.98 -2.87 -12.11
N THR A 126 11.37 -2.32 -11.05
CA THR A 126 11.30 -0.86 -10.76
C THR A 126 12.11 -0.50 -9.54
#